data_AF-A0A397PG99-F1
#
_entry.id   AF-A0A397PG99-F1
#
_cell.length_a   1.000
_cell.length_b   1.000
_cell.length_c   1.000
_cell.angle_alpha   90.00
_cell.angle_beta   90.00
_cell.angle_gamma   90.00
#
_symmetry.space_group_name_H-M   'P 1'
#
loop_
_entity.id
_entity.type
_entity.pdbx_description
1 polymer ?
#
loop_
_entity_poly.entity_id
_entity_poly.type
_entity_poly.pdbx_seq_one_letter_code
_entity_poly.pdbx_strand_id
1 'polypeptide(L)'
;MPIPERITLYRPRRRLVLNWGAIAYHGLRTIGWTATNLLVVLGLFVCFLALLGNLSFDGLLLQMNNLAVRYLEADAGRRGSFQWLLAGLTTVLFLFVGLLRWHALVPTEPPGDAS
;
A
#
# COMPACT_ATOMS: atom_id res chain seq x y z
N MET A 1 55.04 -25.18 -1.85
CA MET A 1 54.34 -23.93 -2.22
C MET A 1 53.11 -24.30 -3.04
N PRO A 2 51.88 -24.27 -2.50
CA PRO A 2 50.69 -24.58 -3.29
C PRO A 2 50.17 -23.34 -4.04
N ILE A 3 49.72 -23.59 -5.27
CA ILE A 3 49.26 -22.61 -6.27
C ILE A 3 47.90 -22.02 -5.81
N PRO A 4 47.66 -20.70 -5.90
CA PRO A 4 46.39 -20.12 -5.47
C PRO A 4 45.24 -20.56 -6.39
N GLU A 5 44.19 -21.06 -5.74
CA GLU A 5 42.91 -21.44 -6.31
C GLU A 5 42.28 -20.23 -7.02
N ARG A 6 42.07 -20.32 -8.34
CA ARG A 6 41.34 -19.30 -9.09
C ARG A 6 39.90 -19.31 -8.60
N ILE A 7 39.51 -18.26 -7.88
CA ILE A 7 38.10 -17.95 -7.61
C ILE A 7 37.43 -17.68 -8.95
N THR A 8 36.79 -18.69 -9.52
CA THR A 8 35.91 -18.56 -10.67
C THR A 8 34.63 -17.90 -10.19
N LEU A 9 34.60 -16.56 -10.29
CA LEU A 9 33.38 -15.79 -10.10
C LEU A 9 32.35 -16.20 -11.17
N TYR A 10 31.48 -17.15 -10.84
CA TYR A 10 30.27 -17.39 -11.61
C TYR A 10 29.36 -16.18 -11.43
N ARG A 11 29.49 -15.19 -12.32
CA ARG A 11 28.52 -14.10 -12.43
C ARG A 11 27.37 -14.64 -13.27
N PRO A 12 26.20 -15.00 -12.69
CA PRO A 12 25.09 -15.43 -13.51
C PRO A 12 24.69 -14.25 -14.40
N ARG A 13 24.93 -14.40 -15.70
CA ARG A 13 24.43 -13.49 -16.71
C ARG A 13 22.92 -13.77 -16.79
N ARG A 14 22.12 -13.10 -15.94
CA ARG A 14 20.66 -13.14 -15.99
C ARG A 14 20.24 -12.70 -17.39
N ARG A 15 20.00 -13.66 -18.28
CA ARG A 15 19.21 -13.42 -19.48
C ARG A 15 17.83 -13.06 -18.96
N LEU A 16 17.47 -11.78 -19.07
CA LEU A 16 16.12 -11.29 -18.78
C LEU A 16 15.21 -11.75 -19.93
N VAL A 17 14.97 -13.06 -20.01
CA VAL A 17 13.84 -13.55 -20.80
C VAL A 17 12.58 -13.07 -20.10
N LEU A 18 11.78 -12.29 -20.82
CA LEU A 18 10.53 -11.70 -20.31
C LEU A 18 9.56 -12.85 -19.98
N ASN A 19 9.59 -13.32 -18.74
CA ASN A 19 8.72 -14.38 -18.28
C ASN A 19 7.35 -13.77 -17.97
N TRP A 20 6.43 -13.85 -18.92
CA TRP A 20 5.05 -13.38 -18.77
C TRP A 20 4.36 -13.95 -17.52
N GLY A 21 4.68 -15.20 -17.13
CA GLY A 21 4.17 -15.79 -15.89
C GLY A 21 4.68 -15.07 -14.64
N ALA A 22 5.96 -14.69 -14.63
CA ALA A 22 6.52 -13.89 -13.54
C ALA A 22 5.90 -12.48 -13.48
N ILE A 23 5.67 -11.85 -14.64
CA ILE A 23 5.03 -10.53 -14.71
C ILE A 23 3.60 -10.59 -14.19
N ALA A 24 2.82 -11.60 -14.61
CA ALA A 24 1.46 -11.79 -14.14
C ALA A 24 1.41 -12.05 -12.63
N TYR A 25 2.28 -12.92 -12.10
CA TYR A 25 2.38 -13.18 -10.67
C TYR A 25 2.72 -11.93 -9.87
N HIS A 26 3.78 -11.20 -10.26
CA HIS A 26 4.18 -9.99 -9.57
C HIS A 26 3.11 -8.89 -9.67
N GLY A 27 2.47 -8.74 -10.84
CA GLY A 27 1.37 -7.80 -11.04
C GLY A 27 0.16 -8.10 -10.15
N LEU A 28 -0.27 -9.36 -10.09
CA LEU A 28 -1.40 -9.73 -9.22
C LEU A 28 -1.06 -9.54 -7.73
N ARG A 29 0.17 -9.87 -7.33
CA ARG A 29 0.65 -9.67 -5.96
C ARG A 29 0.71 -8.19 -5.58
N THR A 30 1.20 -7.32 -6.46
CA THR A 30 1.25 -5.87 -6.20
C THR A 30 -0.13 -5.25 -6.18
N ILE A 31 -1.05 -5.68 -7.06
CA ILE A 31 -2.45 -5.25 -7.04
C ILE A 31 -3.11 -5.66 -5.72
N GLY A 32 -2.99 -6.93 -5.31
CA GLY A 32 -3.57 -7.41 -4.06
C GLY A 32 -3.02 -6.65 -2.85
N TRP A 33 -1.71 -6.44 -2.79
CA TRP A 33 -1.08 -5.64 -1.74
C TRP A 33 -1.61 -4.20 -1.70
N THR A 34 -1.71 -3.55 -2.87
CA THR A 34 -2.21 -2.18 -3.03
C THR A 34 -3.67 -2.08 -2.61
N ALA A 35 -4.52 -3.00 -3.07
CA ALA A 35 -5.94 -3.04 -2.72
C ALA A 35 -6.14 -3.20 -1.20
N THR A 36 -5.36 -4.08 -0.55
CA THR A 36 -5.43 -4.22 0.91
C THR A 36 -4.95 -2.96 1.63
N ASN A 37 -3.89 -2.29 1.17
CA ASN A 37 -3.46 -1.00 1.77
C ASN A 37 -4.56 0.05 1.66
N LEU A 38 -5.19 0.18 0.48
CA LEU A 38 -6.30 1.10 0.28
C LEU A 38 -7.48 0.76 1.20
N LEU A 39 -7.82 -0.52 1.36
CA LEU A 39 -8.89 -0.97 2.24
C LEU A 39 -8.60 -0.64 3.71
N VAL A 40 -7.35 -0.80 4.15
CA VAL A 40 -6.93 -0.38 5.49
C VAL A 40 -7.07 1.13 5.66
N VAL A 41 -6.62 1.94 4.69
CA VAL A 41 -6.74 3.40 4.73
C VAL A 41 -8.21 3.83 4.78
N LEU A 42 -9.07 3.23 3.96
CA LEU A 42 -10.52 3.45 3.99
C LEU A 42 -11.10 3.06 5.36
N GLY A 43 -10.68 1.93 5.91
CA GLY A 43 -11.04 1.50 7.26
C GLY A 43 -10.63 2.51 8.33
N LEU A 44 -9.46 3.13 8.22
CA LEU A 44 -9.02 4.19 9.15
C LEU A 44 -9.91 5.43 9.07
N PHE A 45 -10.33 5.85 7.87
CA PHE A 45 -11.30 6.94 7.72
C PHE A 45 -12.65 6.59 8.35
N VAL A 46 -13.14 5.36 8.14
CA VAL A 46 -14.37 4.88 8.78
C VAL A 46 -14.23 4.87 10.29
N CYS A 47 -13.13 4.34 10.85
CA CYS A 47 -12.85 4.35 12.28
C CYS A 47 -12.79 5.79 12.83
N PHE A 48 -12.19 6.73 12.10
CA PHE A 48 -12.15 8.13 12.49
C PHE A 48 -13.55 8.75 12.57
N LEU A 49 -14.39 8.54 11.56
CA LEU A 49 -15.78 9.00 11.57
C LEU A 49 -16.60 8.34 12.67
N ALA A 50 -16.40 7.04 12.90
CA ALA A 50 -17.04 6.31 13.99
C ALA A 50 -16.65 6.91 15.35
N LEU A 51 -15.36 7.20 15.57
CA LEU A 51 -14.88 7.84 16.80
C LEU A 51 -15.53 9.22 17.01
N LEU A 52 -15.63 10.03 15.95
CA LEU A 52 -16.37 11.31 15.99
C LEU A 52 -17.88 11.13 16.21
N GLY A 53 -18.42 9.98 15.84
CA GLY A 53 -19.81 9.56 16.06
C GLY A 53 -20.04 8.79 17.37
N ASN A 54 -19.12 8.88 18.34
CA ASN A 54 -19.20 8.15 19.62
C ASN A 54 -19.34 6.62 19.46
N LEU A 55 -18.69 6.06 18.42
CA LEU A 55 -18.73 4.64 18.02
C LEU A 55 -20.15 4.09 17.81
N SER A 56 -21.09 4.95 17.47
CA SER A 56 -22.47 4.58 17.14
C SER A 56 -22.71 4.63 15.63
N PHE A 57 -23.62 3.80 15.14
CA PHE A 57 -23.99 3.79 13.72
C PHE A 57 -24.66 5.11 13.31
N ASP A 58 -25.59 5.61 14.13
CA ASP A 58 -26.26 6.89 13.89
C ASP A 58 -25.26 8.06 13.89
N GLY A 59 -24.31 8.06 14.81
CA GLY A 59 -23.25 9.06 14.87
C GLY A 59 -22.33 9.01 13.65
N LEU A 60 -21.96 7.82 13.16
CA LEU A 60 -21.19 7.69 11.92
C LEU A 60 -21.94 8.28 10.72
N LEU A 61 -23.21 7.93 10.56
CA LEU A 61 -24.05 8.46 9.48
C LEU A 61 -24.22 9.98 9.59
N LEU A 62 -24.37 10.50 10.80
CA LEU A 62 -24.42 11.94 11.06
C LEU A 62 -23.13 12.64 10.62
N GLN A 63 -21.96 12.09 10.94
CA GLN A 63 -20.68 12.67 10.51
C GLN A 63 -20.49 12.60 8.99
N MET A 64 -20.91 11.49 8.35
CA MET A 64 -20.90 11.38 6.88
C MET A 64 -21.82 12.43 6.24
N ASN A 65 -23.03 12.62 6.77
CA ASN A 65 -23.96 13.63 6.29
C ASN A 65 -23.40 15.06 6.46
N ASN A 66 -22.83 15.35 7.64
CA ASN A 66 -22.20 16.64 7.91
C ASN A 66 -21.06 16.95 6.94
N LEU A 67 -20.23 15.95 6.63
CA LEU A 67 -19.16 16.08 5.65
C LEU A 67 -19.72 16.38 4.25
N ALA A 68 -20.72 15.61 3.81
CA ALA A 68 -21.33 15.77 2.50
C ALA A 68 -21.97 17.15 2.33
N VAL A 69 -22.78 17.59 3.29
CA VAL A 69 -23.44 18.91 3.28
C VAL A 69 -22.40 20.01 3.23
N ARG A 70 -21.40 20.00 4.14
CA ARG A 70 -20.36 21.04 4.17
C ARG A 70 -19.51 21.08 2.91
N TYR A 71 -19.25 19.93 2.29
CA TYR A 71 -18.53 19.86 1.03
C TYR A 71 -19.34 20.44 -0.13
N LEU A 72 -20.65 20.12 -0.20
CA LEU A 72 -21.56 20.65 -1.22
C LEU A 72 -21.90 22.13 -1.01
N GLU A 73 -21.83 22.65 0.21
CA GLU A 73 -22.03 24.09 0.48
C GLU A 73 -20.79 24.93 0.21
N ALA A 74 -19.59 24.31 0.22
CA ALA A 74 -18.34 25.03 -0.02
C ALA A 74 -18.23 25.53 -1.47
N ASP A 75 -17.62 26.69 -1.67
CA ASP A 75 -17.24 27.21 -2.99
C ASP A 75 -16.14 26.37 -3.65
N ALA A 76 -15.91 26.60 -4.95
CA ALA A 76 -14.96 25.82 -5.74
C ALA A 76 -13.52 25.85 -5.19
N GLY A 77 -13.07 26.99 -4.64
CA GLY A 77 -11.72 27.12 -4.08
C GLY A 77 -11.54 26.28 -2.81
N ARG A 78 -12.53 26.33 -1.91
CA ARG A 78 -12.55 25.51 -0.69
C ARG A 78 -12.66 24.01 -0.98
N ARG A 79 -13.50 23.61 -1.95
CA ARG A 79 -13.59 22.20 -2.37
C ARG A 79 -12.27 21.69 -2.94
N GLY A 80 -11.60 22.47 -3.80
CA GLY A 80 -10.30 22.10 -4.35
C GLY A 80 -9.23 21.93 -3.26
N SER A 81 -9.20 22.84 -2.28
CA SER A 81 -8.29 22.74 -1.13
C SER A 81 -8.55 21.48 -0.30
N PHE A 82 -9.82 21.16 -0.04
CA PHE A 82 -10.22 19.94 0.66
C PHE A 82 -9.78 18.68 -0.10
N GLN A 83 -9.95 18.63 -1.42
CA GLN A 83 -9.51 17.50 -2.24
C GLN A 83 -7.99 17.28 -2.16
N TRP A 84 -7.20 18.35 -2.19
CA TRP A 84 -5.75 18.25 -2.02
C TRP A 84 -5.34 17.74 -0.64
N LEU A 85 -5.99 18.22 0.43
CA LEU A 85 -5.77 17.73 1.79
C LEU A 85 -6.15 16.24 1.91
N LEU A 86 -7.30 15.85 1.37
CA LEU A 86 -7.76 14.46 1.39
C LEU A 86 -6.81 13.55 0.60
N ALA A 87 -6.37 13.97 -0.59
CA ALA A 87 -5.40 13.25 -1.38
C ALA A 87 -4.06 13.11 -0.65
N GLY A 88 -3.53 14.20 -0.09
CA GLY A 88 -2.28 14.20 0.67
C GLY A 88 -2.35 13.28 1.89
N LEU A 89 -3.42 13.36 2.68
CA LEU A 89 -3.64 12.49 3.83
C LEU A 89 -3.75 11.01 3.41
N THR A 90 -4.49 10.74 2.33
CA THR A 90 -4.63 9.37 1.79
C THR A 90 -3.28 8.83 1.33
N THR A 91 -2.47 9.63 0.63
CA THR A 91 -1.12 9.26 0.20
C THR A 91 -0.21 8.97 1.40
N VAL A 92 -0.21 9.83 2.43
CA VAL A 92 0.60 9.61 3.64
C VAL A 92 0.19 8.32 4.36
N LEU A 93 -1.11 8.10 4.57
CA LEU A 93 -1.59 6.88 5.21
C LEU A 93 -1.30 5.64 4.37
N PHE A 94 -1.48 5.71 3.05
CA PHE A 94 -1.16 4.61 2.14
C PHE A 94 0.33 4.25 2.20
N LEU A 95 1.23 5.24 2.15
CA LEU A 95 2.67 5.01 2.27
C LEU A 95 3.02 4.44 3.64
N PHE A 96 2.45 4.97 4.71
CA PHE A 96 2.69 4.47 6.07
C PHE A 96 2.27 3.00 6.22
N VAL A 97 1.03 2.66 5.83
CA VAL A 97 0.54 1.28 5.85
C VAL A 97 1.35 0.39 4.91
N GLY A 98 1.72 0.90 3.74
CA GLY A 98 2.55 0.19 2.77
C GLY A 98 3.93 -0.14 3.31
N LEU A 99 4.60 0.79 4.01
CA LEU A 99 5.88 0.57 4.65
C LEU A 99 5.79 -0.51 5.74
N LEU A 100 4.76 -0.45 6.59
CA LEU A 100 4.53 -1.50 7.59
C LEU A 100 4.29 -2.88 6.95
N ARG A 101 3.63 -2.91 5.79
CA ARG A 101 3.34 -4.12 5.03
C ARG A 101 4.37 -4.43 3.95
N TRP A 102 5.54 -3.78 3.97
CA TRP A 102 6.57 -3.99 2.96
C TRP A 102 7.04 -5.45 2.93
N HIS A 103 7.13 -6.08 4.10
CA HIS A 103 7.49 -7.50 4.23
C HIS A 103 6.55 -8.46 3.48
N ALA A 104 5.29 -8.07 3.24
CA ALA A 104 4.35 -8.89 2.47
C ALA A 104 4.69 -8.95 0.97
N LEU A 105 5.53 -8.04 0.47
CA LEU A 105 6.01 -8.03 -0.92
C LEU A 105 7.36 -8.72 -1.10
N VAL A 106 8.20 -8.74 -0.07
CA VAL A 106 9.52 -9.39 -0.12
C VAL A 106 9.32 -10.91 -0.21
N PRO A 107 9.90 -11.60 -1.20
CA PRO A 107 9.97 -13.05 -1.19
C PRO A 107 10.82 -13.49 0.00
N THR A 108 10.25 -14.25 0.93
CA THR A 108 11.04 -15.08 1.83
C THR A 108 11.70 -16.15 0.98
N GLU A 109 13.02 -16.11 0.82
CA GLU A 109 13.73 -17.25 0.24
C GLU A 109 13.34 -18.50 1.03
N PRO A 110 12.96 -19.62 0.37
CA PRO A 110 12.84 -20.88 1.08
C PRO A 110 14.21 -21.16 1.70
N PRO A 111 14.28 -21.68 2.94
CA PRO A 111 15.55 -22.12 3.52
C PRO A 111 16.16 -23.12 2.53
N GLY A 112 17.27 -22.73 1.91
CA GLY A 112 17.94 -23.55 0.94
C GLY A 112 18.40 -24.83 1.63
N ASP A 113 18.00 -25.96 1.06
CA ASP A 113 18.49 -27.29 1.36
C ASP A 113 20.00 -27.30 1.05
N ALA A 114 20.79 -26.92 2.05
CA ALA A 114 22.20 -27.21 2.12
C ALA A 114 22.35 -28.70 2.45
N SER A 115 22.36 -29.52 1.41
CA SER A 115 22.79 -30.93 1.47
C SER A 115 23.82 -31.19 0.39
#